data_AF-A0AAV3UUW6-F1
#
_entry.id   AF-A0AAV3UUW6-F1
#
_cell.length_a   1.000
_cell.length_b   1.000
_cell.length_c   1.000
_cell.angle_alpha   90.00
_cell.angle_beta   90.00
_cell.angle_gamma   90.00
#
_symmetry.space_group_name_H-M   'P 1'
#
loop_
_entity.id
_entity.type
_entity.pdbx_description
1 polymer ?
#
loop_
_entity_poly.entity_id
_entity_poly.type
_entity_poly.pdbx_seq_one_letter_code
_entity_poly.pdbx_strand_id
1 'polypeptide(L)'
;MQEIYNNDDVMVKDIASHINLSSATVTSILDRLEARGYVVRERSQIDKRKVGVRLTESGASAFNNAPTLLQEHFINRFESLDEWEQTQLVSTMQRIAKMMDAEALDAAPLLQVGQIHTLNAAGETTAKPSSSADTAKP
;
A
#
# COMPACT_ATOMS: atom_id res chain seq x y z
N MET A 1 -8.05 -1.39 0.79
CA MET A 1 -9.32 -2.06 0.45
C MET A 1 -9.61 -3.18 1.44
N GLN A 2 -8.64 -4.04 1.79
CA GLN A 2 -8.80 -5.07 2.83
C GLN A 2 -9.40 -4.55 4.15
N GLU A 3 -8.89 -3.44 4.68
CA GLU A 3 -9.43 -2.84 5.93
C GLU A 3 -10.90 -2.41 5.81
N ILE A 4 -11.32 -1.93 4.64
CA ILE A 4 -12.69 -1.48 4.35
C ILE A 4 -13.60 -2.69 4.04
N TYR A 5 -13.02 -3.79 3.56
CA TYR A 5 -13.74 -5.04 3.29
C TYR A 5 -14.08 -5.79 4.59
N ASN A 6 -13.16 -5.78 5.56
CA ASN A 6 -13.32 -6.53 6.81
C ASN A 6 -14.20 -5.83 7.85
N ASN A 7 -14.42 -4.52 7.70
CA ASN A 7 -15.13 -3.70 8.66
C ASN A 7 -16.14 -2.82 7.93
N ASP A 8 -17.41 -2.91 8.33
CA ASP A 8 -18.43 -1.98 7.84
C ASP A 8 -18.23 -0.61 8.50
N ASP A 9 -18.24 0.45 7.68
CA ASP A 9 -18.21 1.86 8.12
C ASP A 9 -16.92 2.32 8.83
N VAL A 10 -15.75 1.96 8.27
CA VAL A 10 -14.44 2.35 8.81
C VAL A 10 -14.18 3.84 8.66
N MET A 11 -13.69 4.49 9.71
CA MET A 11 -13.28 5.88 9.62
C MET A 11 -11.90 6.01 8.97
N VAL A 12 -11.71 7.11 8.23
CA VAL A 12 -10.41 7.43 7.60
C VAL A 12 -9.27 7.48 8.62
N LYS A 13 -9.55 7.92 9.85
CA LYS A 13 -8.56 7.95 10.94
C LYS A 13 -8.12 6.54 11.34
N ASP A 14 -9.05 5.60 11.43
CA ASP A 14 -8.78 4.23 11.85
C ASP A 14 -7.96 3.51 10.77
N ILE A 15 -8.32 3.72 9.50
CA ILE A 15 -7.54 3.25 8.34
C ILE A 15 -6.10 3.77 8.42
N ALA A 16 -5.91 5.08 8.66
CA ALA A 16 -4.58 5.69 8.75
C ALA A 16 -3.73 5.12 9.88
N SER A 17 -4.31 4.88 11.06
CA SER A 17 -3.60 4.23 12.17
C SER A 17 -3.22 2.79 11.87
N HIS A 18 -4.07 2.03 11.20
CA HIS A 18 -3.84 0.59 10.95
C HIS A 18 -2.77 0.34 9.90
N ILE A 19 -2.61 1.25 8.93
CA ILE A 19 -1.61 1.12 7.85
C ILE A 19 -0.36 1.99 8.06
N ASN A 20 -0.23 2.61 9.23
CA ASN A 20 0.87 3.50 9.62
C ASN A 20 1.19 4.58 8.58
N LEU A 21 0.15 5.14 7.94
CA LEU A 21 0.27 6.21 6.95
C LEU A 21 -0.32 7.52 7.48
N SER A 22 0.19 8.64 6.99
CA SER A 22 -0.40 9.96 7.30
C SER A 22 -1.82 10.06 6.75
N SER A 23 -2.70 10.76 7.48
CA SER A 23 -4.10 10.95 7.05
C SER A 23 -4.22 11.57 5.66
N ALA A 24 -3.30 12.48 5.29
CA ALA A 24 -3.25 13.06 3.95
C ALA A 24 -3.00 12.02 2.85
N THR A 25 -2.11 11.05 3.11
CA THR A 25 -1.81 9.97 2.17
C THR A 25 -3.03 9.06 2.00
N VAL A 26 -3.69 8.71 3.11
CA VAL A 26 -4.91 7.90 3.10
C VAL A 26 -6.04 8.59 2.34
N THR A 27 -6.27 9.89 2.57
CA THR A 27 -7.25 10.67 1.80
C THR A 27 -6.93 10.61 0.31
N SER A 28 -5.68 10.81 -0.10
CA SER A 28 -5.30 10.73 -1.51
C SER A 28 -5.56 9.35 -2.13
N ILE A 29 -5.34 8.27 -1.37
CA ILE A 29 -5.60 6.90 -1.81
C ILE A 29 -7.11 6.70 -1.97
N LEU A 30 -7.88 7.12 -0.97
CA LEU A 30 -9.33 7.01 -0.99
C LEU A 30 -9.94 7.84 -2.12
N ASP A 31 -9.42 9.03 -2.43
CA ASP A 31 -9.90 9.87 -3.54
C ASP A 31 -9.71 9.14 -4.89
N ARG A 32 -8.57 8.47 -5.08
CA ARG A 32 -8.31 7.66 -6.29
C ARG A 32 -9.23 6.43 -6.38
N LEU A 33 -9.55 5.80 -5.25
CA LEU A 33 -10.47 4.67 -5.21
C LEU A 33 -11.91 5.10 -5.48
N GLU A 34 -12.31 6.27 -4.98
CA GLU A 34 -13.64 6.86 -5.21
C GLU A 34 -13.80 7.29 -6.68
N ALA A 35 -12.77 7.92 -7.27
CA ALA A 35 -12.75 8.27 -8.69
C ALA A 35 -12.86 7.05 -9.63
N ARG A 36 -12.43 5.86 -9.16
CA ARG A 36 -12.58 4.58 -9.88
C ARG A 36 -13.90 3.87 -9.58
N GLY A 37 -14.75 4.44 -8.72
CA GLY A 37 -16.03 3.88 -8.33
C GLY A 37 -15.92 2.65 -7.42
N TYR A 38 -14.80 2.46 -6.72
CA TYR A 38 -14.57 1.30 -5.83
C TYR A 38 -14.95 1.56 -4.38
N VAL A 39 -14.92 2.81 -3.93
CA VAL A 39 -15.34 3.19 -2.58
C VAL A 39 -16.32 4.35 -2.64
N VAL A 40 -17.13 4.47 -1.61
CA VAL A 40 -18.06 5.56 -1.37
C VAL A 40 -17.83 6.08 0.05
N ARG A 41 -17.83 7.41 0.20
CA ARG A 41 -17.80 8.06 1.51
C ARG A 41 -19.19 8.52 1.89
N GLU A 42 -19.67 8.05 3.03
CA GLU A 42 -20.94 8.47 3.59
C GLU A 42 -20.71 9.12 4.95
N ARG A 43 -21.43 10.21 5.21
CA ARG A 43 -21.46 10.76 6.57
C ARG A 43 -22.27 9.83 7.43
N SER A 44 -21.71 9.40 8.55
CA SER A 44 -22.43 8.54 9.48
C SER A 44 -23.70 9.24 9.94
N GLN A 45 -24.82 8.52 9.92
CA GLN A 45 -26.11 9.02 10.41
C GLN A 45 -26.14 9.12 11.94
N ILE A 46 -25.25 8.38 12.62
CA ILE A 46 -25.17 8.30 14.09
C ILE A 46 -24.30 9.45 14.64
N ASP A 47 -23.24 9.82 13.94
CA ASP A 47 -22.41 10.98 14.29
C ASP A 47 -21.97 11.71 13.02
N LYS A 48 -22.61 12.85 12.75
CA LYS A 48 -22.38 13.68 11.55
C LYS A 48 -20.95 14.20 11.42
N ARG A 49 -20.14 14.08 12.48
CA ARG A 49 -18.71 14.45 12.48
C ARG A 49 -17.81 13.34 11.93
N LYS A 50 -18.35 12.16 11.68
CA LYS A 50 -17.62 10.99 11.20
C LYS A 50 -17.96 10.72 9.74
N VAL A 51 -16.92 10.60 8.92
CA VAL A 51 -17.01 10.18 7.52
C VAL A 51 -16.56 8.73 7.47
N GLY A 52 -17.52 7.85 7.22
CA GLY A 52 -17.28 6.43 7.02
C GLY A 52 -16.97 6.15 5.56
N VAL A 53 -16.19 5.10 5.33
CA VAL A 53 -15.82 4.63 3.99
C VAL A 53 -16.38 3.23 3.81
N ARG A 54 -17.04 2.97 2.67
CA ARG A 54 -17.53 1.64 2.29
C ARG A 54 -17.09 1.26 0.88
N LEU A 55 -16.98 -0.03 0.62
CA LEU A 55 -16.77 -0.54 -0.75
C LEU A 55 -18.09 -0.49 -1.52
N THR A 56 -18.00 -0.17 -2.82
CA THR A 56 -19.10 -0.42 -3.76
C THR A 56 -19.09 -1.89 -4.19
N GLU A 57 -20.14 -2.35 -4.86
CA GLU A 57 -20.17 -3.69 -5.44
C GLU A 57 -19.00 -3.92 -6.42
N SER A 58 -18.69 -2.91 -7.25
CA SER A 58 -17.51 -2.92 -8.13
C SER A 58 -16.20 -2.98 -7.34
N GLY A 59 -16.11 -2.25 -6.22
CA GLY A 59 -14.94 -2.29 -5.34
C GLY A 59 -14.74 -3.63 -4.64
N ALA A 60 -15.82 -4.27 -4.19
CA ALA A 60 -15.78 -5.60 -3.61
C ALA A 60 -15.36 -6.65 -4.65
N SER A 61 -15.89 -6.58 -5.87
CA SER A 61 -15.46 -7.44 -6.97
C SER A 61 -13.98 -7.22 -7.34
N ALA A 62 -13.53 -5.97 -7.41
CA ALA A 62 -12.13 -5.65 -7.68
C ALA A 62 -11.20 -6.13 -6.57
N PHE A 63 -11.63 -6.09 -5.31
CA PHE A 63 -10.88 -6.62 -4.17
C PHE A 63 -10.78 -8.14 -4.22
N ASN A 64 -11.88 -8.85 -4.48
CA ASN A 64 -11.90 -10.31 -4.56
C ASN A 64 -11.12 -10.87 -5.76
N ASN A 65 -11.03 -10.09 -6.84
CA ASN A 65 -10.24 -10.43 -8.03
C ASN A 65 -8.79 -9.91 -7.96
N ALA A 66 -8.42 -9.21 -6.89
CA ALA A 66 -7.05 -8.74 -6.73
C ALA A 66 -6.13 -9.94 -6.52
N PRO A 67 -4.92 -9.92 -7.12
CA PRO A 67 -3.87 -10.89 -6.76
C PRO A 67 -3.68 -10.88 -5.24
N THR A 68 -3.49 -12.07 -4.65
CA THR A 68 -3.21 -12.18 -3.22
C THR A 68 -2.01 -11.33 -2.86
N LEU A 69 -2.07 -10.74 -1.67
CA LEU A 69 -1.06 -9.76 -1.26
C LEU A 69 0.33 -10.41 -1.28
N LEU A 70 1.36 -9.63 -1.61
CA LEU A 70 2.74 -10.12 -1.63
C LEU A 70 3.11 -10.81 -0.30
N GLN A 71 2.59 -10.28 0.81
CA GLN A 71 2.73 -10.83 2.15
C GLN A 71 2.09 -12.22 2.27
N GLU A 72 0.89 -12.41 1.74
CA GLU A 72 0.17 -13.71 1.80
C GLU A 72 0.86 -14.76 0.94
N HIS A 73 1.29 -14.39 -0.27
CA HIS A 73 2.12 -15.26 -1.09
C HIS A 73 3.45 -15.64 -0.42
N PHE A 74 4.06 -14.70 0.30
CA PHE A 74 5.28 -14.97 1.05
C PHE A 74 5.02 -15.93 2.21
N ILE A 75 3.99 -15.69 3.02
CA ILE A 75 3.62 -16.56 4.15
C ILE A 75 3.35 -17.97 3.66
N ASN A 76 2.49 -18.15 2.66
CA ASN A 76 2.15 -19.47 2.14
C ASN A 76 3.37 -20.22 1.59
N ARG A 77 4.29 -19.53 0.90
CA ARG A 77 5.53 -20.16 0.41
C ARG A 77 6.51 -20.46 1.53
N PHE A 78 6.63 -19.58 2.52
CA PHE A 78 7.51 -19.77 3.67
C PHE A 78 7.03 -20.94 4.54
N GLU A 79 5.73 -21.03 4.82
CA GLU A 79 5.12 -22.14 5.58
C GLU A 79 5.20 -23.48 4.83
N SER A 80 5.31 -23.45 3.50
CA SER A 80 5.49 -24.66 2.70
C SER A 80 6.93 -25.22 2.71
N LEU A 81 7.89 -24.49 3.27
CA LEU A 81 9.26 -24.96 3.45
C LEU A 81 9.37 -25.91 4.64
N ASP A 82 10.39 -26.76 4.64
CA ASP A 82 10.70 -27.57 5.81
C ASP A 82 11.05 -26.66 7.01
N GLU A 83 10.74 -27.12 8.22
CA GLU A 83 10.96 -26.35 9.46
C GLU A 83 12.43 -25.91 9.64
N TRP A 84 13.38 -26.74 9.18
CA TRP A 84 14.80 -26.41 9.22
C TRP A 84 15.15 -25.27 8.26
N GLU A 85 14.54 -25.20 7.08
CA GLU A 85 14.75 -24.13 6.10
C GLU A 85 14.18 -22.81 6.60
N GLN A 86 12.99 -22.85 7.21
CA GLN A 86 12.37 -21.69 7.84
C GLN A 86 13.30 -21.08 8.90
N THR A 87 13.86 -21.94 9.76
CA THR A 87 14.81 -21.53 10.82
C THR A 87 16.09 -20.92 10.22
N GLN A 88 16.64 -21.52 9.17
CA GLN A 88 17.83 -20.99 8.48
C GLN A 88 17.59 -19.62 7.85
N LEU A 89 16.42 -19.42 7.23
CA LEU A 89 16.07 -18.16 6.59
C LEU A 89 15.95 -17.03 7.63
N VAL A 90 15.28 -17.29 8.75
CA VAL A 90 15.14 -16.34 9.86
C VAL A 90 16.51 -15.98 10.44
N SER A 91 17.35 -16.98 10.72
CA SER A 91 18.71 -16.76 11.23
C SER A 91 19.55 -15.89 10.30
N THR A 92 19.47 -16.15 8.99
CA THR A 92 20.19 -15.38 7.97
C THR A 92 19.70 -13.93 7.92
N MET A 93 18.39 -13.72 7.96
CA MET A 93 17.79 -12.38 7.96
C MET A 93 18.20 -11.57 9.21
N GLN A 94 18.16 -12.19 10.40
CA GLN A 94 18.59 -11.56 11.64
C GLN A 94 20.07 -11.14 11.57
N ARG A 95 20.92 -11.97 10.97
CA ARG A 95 22.34 -11.66 10.80
C ARG A 95 22.58 -10.52 9.82
N ILE A 96 21.82 -10.45 8.73
CA ILE A 96 21.84 -9.32 7.79
C ILE A 96 21.41 -8.03 8.50
N ALA A 97 20.28 -8.06 9.21
CA ALA A 97 19.77 -6.91 9.96
C ALA A 97 20.79 -6.39 10.98
N LYS A 98 21.46 -7.29 11.69
CA LYS A 98 22.53 -6.96 12.63
C LYS A 98 23.74 -6.31 11.94
N MET A 99 24.12 -6.79 10.75
CA MET A 99 25.22 -6.19 9.97
C MET A 99 24.85 -4.80 9.42
N MET A 100 23.55 -4.54 9.22
CA MET A 100 23.04 -3.25 8.76
C MET A 100 22.82 -2.25 9.90
N ASP A 101 23.17 -2.59 11.15
CA ASP A 101 22.88 -1.80 12.35
C ASP A 101 21.38 -1.44 12.45
N ALA A 102 20.53 -2.32 11.90
CA ALA A 102 19.09 -2.12 11.79
C ALA A 102 18.35 -2.31 13.13
N GLU A 103 19.09 -2.53 14.22
CA GLU A 103 18.56 -2.55 15.58
C GLU A 103 17.91 -1.21 15.97
N ALA A 104 18.21 -0.12 15.24
CA ALA A 104 17.63 1.22 15.42
C ALA A 104 16.64 1.66 14.33
N LEU A 105 16.34 0.82 13.33
CA LEU A 105 15.46 1.19 12.22
C LEU A 105 14.05 0.63 12.45
N ASP A 106 13.09 1.53 12.72
CA ASP A 106 11.66 1.23 12.67
C ASP A 106 11.27 0.88 11.23
N ALA A 107 11.40 -0.41 10.89
CA ALA A 107 11.14 -0.94 9.56
C ALA A 107 9.64 -1.16 9.33
N ALA A 108 8.86 -0.08 9.34
CA ALA A 108 7.55 -0.09 8.71
C ALA A 108 7.71 -0.25 7.19
N PRO A 109 6.78 -0.94 6.51
CA PRO A 109 6.81 -1.03 5.05
C PRO A 109 6.64 0.38 4.44
N LEU A 110 7.75 1.00 4.04
CA LEU A 110 7.76 2.24 3.26
C LEU A 110 7.29 1.94 1.84
N LEU A 111 5.97 1.98 1.64
CA LEU A 111 5.39 2.05 0.30
C LEU A 111 5.51 3.48 -0.23
N GLN A 112 6.68 3.85 -0.75
CA GLN A 112 6.83 5.09 -1.50
C GLN A 112 6.08 4.96 -2.83
N VAL A 113 4.85 5.49 -2.89
CA VAL A 113 4.12 5.64 -4.16
C VAL A 113 4.72 6.85 -4.89
N GLY A 114 5.81 6.60 -5.62
CA GLY A 114 6.50 7.60 -6.44
C GLY A 114 7.54 6.92 -7.32
N GLN A 115 7.60 7.35 -8.58
CA GLN A 115 8.33 6.76 -9.72
C GLN A 115 9.56 5.91 -9.35
N ILE A 116 9.56 4.65 -9.76
CA ILE A 116 10.76 3.81 -9.76
C ILE A 116 11.75 4.45 -10.73
N HIS A 117 12.73 5.18 -10.20
CA HIS A 117 13.92 5.52 -10.96
C HIS A 117 14.71 4.22 -11.14
N THR A 118 14.73 3.70 -12.37
CA THR A 118 15.67 2.64 -12.73
C THR A 118 17.08 3.24 -12.70
N LEU A 119 17.81 2.98 -11.62
CA LEU A 119 19.24 3.25 -11.58
C LEU A 119 19.91 2.34 -12.61
N ASN A 120 20.48 2.93 -13.67
CA ASN A 120 21.26 2.19 -14.64
C ASN A 120 22.69 1.95 -14.09
N ALA A 121 23.37 0.90 -14.54
CA ALA A 121 24.63 0.40 -13.99
C ALA A 121 25.86 1.35 -14.08
N ALA A 122 25.66 2.62 -14.46
CA ALA A 122 26.70 3.65 -14.54
C ALA A 122 26.48 4.85 -13.58
N GLY A 123 25.44 4.83 -12.74
CA GLY A 123 25.25 5.89 -11.73
C GLY A 123 24.83 7.26 -12.26
N GLU A 124 24.39 7.37 -13.52
CA GLU A 124 23.89 8.62 -14.11
C GLU A 124 22.36 8.64 -14.21
N THR A 125 21.75 9.70 -13.65
CA THR A 125 20.33 10.01 -13.77
C THR A 125 20.05 10.61 -15.15
N THR A 126 19.65 9.79 -16.12
CA THR A 126 19.18 10.31 -17.41
C THR A 126 17.69 10.64 -17.34
N ALA A 127 17.36 11.93 -17.29
CA ALA A 127 16.00 12.42 -17.49
C ALA A 127 15.55 12.11 -18.93
N LYS A 128 14.44 11.37 -19.08
CA LYS A 128 13.79 11.21 -20.38
C LYS A 128 13.13 12.55 -20.75
N PRO A 129 13.32 13.09 -21.96
CA PRO A 129 12.80 14.40 -22.31
C PRO A 129 11.27 14.37 -22.31
N SER A 130 10.69 15.35 -21.62
CA SER A 130 9.29 15.73 -21.71
C SER A 130 8.98 16.10 -23.17
N SER A 131 8.16 15.29 -23.84
CA SER A 131 7.53 15.70 -25.09
C SER A 131 6.45 16.73 -24.77
N SER A 132 6.83 18.01 -24.75
CA SER A 132 5.93 19.15 -24.85
C SER A 132 6.03 19.74 -26.26
N ALA A 133 4.98 19.55 -27.05
CA ALA A 133 4.57 20.44 -28.14
C ALA A 133 3.06 20.57 -27.96
N ASP A 134 2.58 21.59 -27.25
CA ASP A 134 2.27 22.94 -27.76
C ASP A 134 1.41 22.89 -29.03
N THR A 135 0.11 23.17 -28.92
CA THR A 135 -0.50 24.39 -29.49
C THR A 135 -2.03 24.43 -29.36
N ALA A 136 -2.49 25.62 -28.93
CA ALA A 136 -3.73 26.30 -29.31
C ALA A 136 -5.10 25.78 -28.83
N LYS A 137 -5.62 26.45 -27.78
CA LYS A 137 -7.03 26.85 -27.61
C LYS A 137 -7.23 28.18 -28.38
N PRO A 138 -8.39 28.51 -29.00
CA PRO A 138 -9.76 28.58 -28.44
C PRO A 138 -10.67 27.39 -28.75
#